data_AF-A0A355G0I0-F1
#
_entry.id   AF-A0A355G0I0-F1
#
_cell.length_a   1.000
_cell.length_b   1.000
_cell.length_c   1.000
_cell.angle_alpha   90.00
_cell.angle_beta   90.00
_cell.angle_gamma   90.00
#
_symmetry.space_group_name_H-M   'P 1'
#
loop_
_entity.id
_entity.type
_entity.pdbx_description
1 polymer ?
#
loop_
_entity_poly.entity_id
_entity_poly.type
_entity_poly.pdbx_seq_one_letter_code
_entity_poly.pdbx_strand_id
1 'polypeptide(L)'
;MAVRISKVEHKSKCDRKIHGGDTLISVNGHEIRDVLDYRFYTSEEKLKLLVKTEKGKKRTVKIKKGEYEDIGLCFDTYLMDKHHSCKNKCIFCFIDQMPKGMRDSLYFKDDDS
;
A
#
# COMPACT_ATOMS: atom_id res chain seq x y z
N MET A 1 6.47 5.53 -5.24
CA MET A 1 6.65 4.12 -4.78
C MET A 1 5.68 3.24 -5.54
N ALA A 2 5.90 1.92 -5.63
CA ALA A 2 5.06 1.03 -6.43
C ALA A 2 4.76 -0.23 -5.62
N VAL A 3 3.48 -0.61 -5.53
CA VAL A 3 3.02 -1.67 -4.62
C VAL A 3 2.68 -2.93 -5.38
N ARG A 4 3.20 -4.07 -4.94
CA ARG A 4 2.98 -5.37 -5.61
C ARG A 4 1.63 -5.95 -5.21
N ILE A 5 0.83 -6.29 -6.20
CA ILE A 5 -0.48 -6.93 -6.03
C ILE A 5 -0.24 -8.42 -5.83
N SER A 6 -0.66 -8.95 -4.68
CA SER A 6 -0.51 -10.38 -4.35
C SER A 6 -1.61 -11.21 -5.02
N LYS A 7 -2.85 -10.72 -4.95
CA LYS A 7 -4.03 -11.40 -5.48
C LYS A 7 -5.09 -10.39 -5.91
N VAL A 8 -6.00 -10.84 -6.76
CA VAL A 8 -7.21 -10.10 -7.13
C VAL A 8 -8.41 -10.95 -6.72
N GLU A 9 -9.41 -10.33 -6.08
CA GLU A 9 -10.63 -11.02 -5.68
C GLU A 9 -11.44 -11.45 -6.90
N HIS A 10 -11.98 -12.67 -6.83
CA HIS A 10 -12.76 -13.24 -7.93
C HIS A 10 -14.08 -12.49 -8.08
N LYS A 11 -14.49 -12.23 -9.34
CA LYS A 11 -15.67 -11.39 -9.69
C LYS A 11 -15.56 -9.92 -9.29
N SER A 12 -14.39 -9.44 -8.86
CA SER A 12 -14.15 -8.02 -8.69
C SER A 12 -14.06 -7.27 -10.03
N LYS A 13 -14.10 -5.94 -9.98
CA LYS A 13 -13.94 -5.09 -11.17
C LYS A 13 -12.54 -5.23 -11.80
N CYS A 14 -11.55 -5.68 -11.02
CA CYS A 14 -10.18 -5.88 -11.44
C CYS A 14 -9.88 -7.30 -11.95
N ASP A 15 -10.68 -8.31 -11.62
CA ASP A 15 -10.43 -9.75 -11.84
C ASP A 15 -9.96 -10.10 -13.26
N ARG A 16 -10.54 -9.46 -14.28
CA ARG A 16 -10.20 -9.71 -15.70
C ARG A 16 -9.19 -8.74 -16.30
N LYS A 17 -8.77 -7.73 -15.55
CA LYS A 17 -7.94 -6.61 -16.04
C LYS A 17 -6.55 -6.59 -15.42
N ILE A 18 -6.43 -7.05 -14.19
CA ILE A 18 -5.22 -7.03 -13.36
C ILE A 18 -5.04 -8.44 -12.80
N HIS A 19 -3.80 -8.90 -12.70
CA HIS A 19 -3.49 -10.21 -12.16
C HIS A 19 -2.54 -10.07 -10.96
N GLY A 20 -2.55 -11.06 -10.07
CA GLY A 20 -1.52 -11.18 -9.04
C GLY A 20 -0.13 -11.20 -9.68
N GLY A 21 0.83 -10.54 -9.05
CA GLY A 21 2.17 -10.28 -9.58
C GLY A 21 2.33 -8.92 -10.27
N ASP A 22 1.24 -8.30 -10.75
CA ASP A 22 1.29 -6.93 -11.29
C ASP A 22 1.66 -5.93 -10.17
N THR A 23 2.24 -4.79 -10.55
CA THR A 23 2.59 -3.70 -9.63
C THR A 23 1.71 -2.50 -9.90
N LEU A 24 1.00 -2.00 -8.89
CA LEU A 24 0.26 -0.74 -8.94
C LEU A 24 1.23 0.43 -8.77
N ILE A 25 1.25 1.34 -9.73
CA ILE A 25 2.14 2.52 -9.75
C ILE A 25 1.38 3.76 -9.29
N SER A 26 0.19 3.99 -9.84
CA SER A 26 -0.62 5.16 -9.50
C SER A 26 -2.11 4.92 -9.71
N VAL A 27 -2.91 5.68 -8.97
CA VAL A 27 -4.38 5.77 -9.11
C VAL A 27 -4.72 7.21 -9.43
N ASN A 28 -5.44 7.44 -10.52
CA ASN A 28 -5.82 8.79 -10.99
C ASN A 28 -4.64 9.75 -11.19
N GLY A 29 -3.43 9.23 -11.39
CA GLY A 29 -2.21 10.01 -11.55
C GLY A 29 -1.45 10.26 -10.25
N HIS A 30 -2.02 9.89 -9.10
CA HIS A 30 -1.37 9.94 -7.79
C HIS A 30 -0.59 8.66 -7.52
N GLU A 31 0.69 8.77 -7.20
CA GLU A 31 1.51 7.64 -6.76
C GLU A 31 0.96 7.07 -5.45
N ILE A 32 1.00 5.74 -5.31
CA ILE A 32 0.57 5.06 -4.09
C ILE A 32 1.80 4.71 -3.27
N ARG A 33 1.89 5.26 -2.05
CA ARG A 33 2.99 4.99 -1.12
C ARG A 33 2.59 4.01 -0.05
N ASP A 34 1.38 4.19 0.49
CA ASP A 34 0.85 3.40 1.58
C ASP A 34 -0.61 2.98 1.35
N VAL A 35 -1.19 2.34 2.36
CA VAL A 35 -2.58 1.89 2.34
C VAL A 35 -3.60 3.04 2.42
N LEU A 36 -3.23 4.19 2.98
CA LEU A 36 -4.11 5.36 3.10
C LEU A 36 -4.26 6.05 1.75
N ASP A 37 -3.16 6.28 1.04
CA ASP A 37 -3.15 6.75 -0.35
C ASP A 37 -4.04 5.85 -1.20
N TYR A 38 -3.84 4.54 -1.11
CA TYR A 38 -4.63 3.57 -1.85
C TYR A 38 -6.13 3.72 -1.57
N ARG A 39 -6.54 3.71 -0.29
CA ARG A 39 -7.96 3.82 0.10
C ARG A 39 -8.57 5.16 -0.29
N PHE A 40 -7.80 6.24 -0.15
CA PHE A 40 -8.25 7.58 -0.47
C PHE A 40 -8.51 7.72 -1.97
N TYR A 41 -7.52 7.41 -2.81
CA TYR A 41 -7.65 7.56 -4.26
C TYR A 41 -8.55 6.48 -4.91
N THR A 42 -8.77 5.34 -4.26
CA THR A 42 -9.74 4.34 -4.76
C THR A 42 -11.17 4.62 -4.32
N SER A 43 -11.44 5.62 -3.48
CA SER A 43 -12.82 5.95 -3.06
C SER A 43 -13.70 6.46 -4.22
N GLU A 44 -13.09 7.11 -5.22
CA GLU A 44 -13.77 7.71 -6.38
C GLU A 44 -14.47 6.68 -7.29
N GLU A 45 -15.52 7.10 -8.00
CA GLU A 45 -16.27 6.24 -8.93
C GLU A 45 -15.49 5.87 -10.20
N LYS A 46 -14.67 6.80 -10.70
CA LYS A 46 -13.93 6.67 -11.97
C LYS A 46 -12.44 6.59 -11.67
N LEU A 47 -11.88 5.40 -11.83
CA LEU A 47 -10.47 5.14 -11.53
C LEU A 47 -9.67 4.92 -12.80
N LYS A 48 -8.49 5.52 -12.85
CA LYS A 48 -7.45 5.30 -13.86
C LYS A 48 -6.20 4.74 -13.17
N LEU A 49 -6.07 3.42 -13.18
CA LEU A 49 -4.96 2.71 -12.58
C LEU A 49 -3.80 2.61 -13.57
N LEU A 50 -2.59 2.98 -13.16
CA LEU A 50 -1.36 2.67 -13.89
C LEU A 50 -0.72 1.44 -13.26
N VAL A 51 -0.67 0.35 -14.02
CA VAL A 51 -0.08 -0.91 -13.55
C VAL A 51 1.11 -1.31 -14.42
N LYS A 52 2.10 -1.93 -13.81
CA LYS A 52 3.25 -2.54 -14.47
C LYS A 52 3.13 -4.05 -14.35
N THR A 53 3.17 -4.75 -15.48
CA THR A 53 3.18 -6.22 -15.47
C THR A 53 4.52 -6.76 -15.01
N GLU A 54 4.59 -8.04 -14.63
CA GLU A 54 5.86 -8.70 -14.28
C GLU A 54 6.91 -8.61 -15.40
N LYS A 55 6.46 -8.57 -16.66
CA LYS A 55 7.32 -8.36 -17.85
C LYS A 55 7.80 -6.92 -18.02
N GLY A 56 7.47 -6.02 -17.09
CA GLY A 56 7.89 -4.63 -17.07
C GLY A 56 7.04 -3.67 -17.91
N LYS A 57 6.01 -4.15 -18.62
CA LYS A 57 5.17 -3.32 -19.48
C LYS A 57 4.17 -2.52 -18.63
N LYS A 58 4.19 -1.20 -18.76
CA LYS A 58 3.20 -0.32 -18.14
C LYS A 58 1.94 -0.26 -18.99
N ARG A 59 0.77 -0.36 -18.35
CA ARG A 59 -0.54 -0.20 -18.99
C ARG A 59 -1.49 0.55 -18.07
N THR A 60 -2.45 1.25 -18.68
CA THR A 60 -3.49 1.95 -17.95
C THR A 60 -4.79 1.16 -17.98
N VAL A 61 -5.38 0.95 -16.82
CA VAL A 61 -6.66 0.27 -16.64
C VAL A 61 -7.69 1.28 -16.15
N LYS A 62 -8.81 1.39 -16.87
CA LYS A 62 -9.94 2.22 -16.46
C LYS A 62 -11.02 1.37 -15.78
N ILE A 63 -11.50 1.82 -14.63
CA ILE A 63 -12.53 1.16 -13.83
C ILE A 63 -13.63 2.18 -13.54
N LYS A 64 -14.87 1.70 -13.56
CA LYS A 64 -16.06 2.40 -13.07
C LYS A 64 -16.71 1.54 -11.99
N LYS A 65 -17.02 2.16 -10.87
CA LYS A 65 -17.59 1.52 -9.68
C LYS A 65 -18.49 2.50 -8.93
N GLY A 66 -19.22 2.01 -7.94
CA GLY A 66 -19.90 2.89 -6.98
C GLY A 66 -18.90 3.68 -6.13
N GLU A 67 -19.34 4.81 -5.57
CA GLU A 67 -18.57 5.53 -4.56
C GLU A 67 -18.26 4.59 -3.38
N TYR A 68 -17.03 4.58 -2.89
CA TYR A 68 -16.53 3.66 -1.85
C TYR A 68 -16.59 2.14 -2.15
N GLU A 69 -17.09 1.72 -3.32
CA GLU A 69 -17.04 0.30 -3.72
C GLU A 69 -15.59 -0.17 -3.83
N ASP A 70 -15.27 -1.37 -3.35
CA ASP A 70 -13.91 -1.91 -3.42
C ASP A 70 -13.60 -2.45 -4.83
N ILE A 71 -12.33 -2.36 -5.25
CA ILE A 71 -11.88 -2.83 -6.57
C ILE A 71 -11.32 -4.25 -6.57
N GLY A 72 -11.16 -4.87 -5.41
CA GLY A 72 -10.74 -6.26 -5.19
C GLY A 72 -9.24 -6.50 -5.35
N LEU A 73 -8.37 -5.51 -5.11
CA LEU A 73 -6.93 -5.73 -5.13
C LEU A 73 -6.42 -6.08 -3.72
N CYS A 74 -5.70 -7.18 -3.62
CA CYS A 74 -5.02 -7.61 -2.40
C CYS A 74 -3.50 -7.40 -2.54
N PHE A 75 -2.86 -7.04 -1.44
CA PHE A 75 -1.41 -6.78 -1.36
C PHE A 75 -0.76 -7.71 -0.32
N ASP A 76 0.53 -7.96 -0.45
CA ASP A 76 1.28 -8.87 0.45
C ASP A 76 1.39 -8.31 1.88
N THR A 77 1.62 -7.00 2.01
CA THR A 77 1.67 -6.31 3.30
C THR A 77 0.44 -5.43 3.46
N TYR A 78 -0.23 -5.52 4.62
CA TYR A 78 -1.41 -4.71 4.92
C TYR A 78 -1.12 -3.20 4.86
N LEU A 79 0.07 -2.81 5.31
CA LEU A 79 0.51 -1.40 5.29
C LEU A 79 0.93 -0.93 3.89
N MET A 80 1.12 -1.84 2.93
CA MET A 80 1.67 -1.57 1.60
C MET A 80 3.08 -0.93 1.60
N ASP A 81 3.62 -0.69 2.80
CA ASP A 81 4.96 -0.21 3.09
C ASP A 81 5.64 -1.11 4.14
N LYS A 82 6.95 -0.92 4.34
CA LYS A 82 7.71 -1.53 5.44
C LYS A 82 7.66 -0.61 6.65
N HIS A 83 7.66 -1.19 7.86
CA HIS A 83 7.90 -0.41 9.08
C HIS A 83 9.22 0.36 8.94
N HIS A 84 9.14 1.69 8.97
CA HIS A 84 10.33 2.52 9.05
C HIS A 84 10.75 2.61 10.51
N SER A 85 12.05 2.58 10.74
CA SER A 85 12.57 2.75 12.10
C SER A 85 12.89 4.22 12.32
N CYS A 86 12.39 4.79 13.42
CA CYS A 86 12.62 6.17 13.76
C CYS A 86 14.11 6.40 14.01
N LYS A 87 14.72 7.26 13.19
CA LYS A 87 16.16 7.59 13.30
C LYS A 87 16.45 8.74 14.27
N ASN A 88 15.40 9.36 14.82
CA ASN A 88 15.53 10.47 15.73
C ASN A 88 16.02 10.02 17.11
N LYS A 89 16.95 10.80 17.68
CA LYS A 89 17.52 10.58 19.01
C LYS A 89 17.03 11.64 19.99
N CYS A 90 15.71 11.75 20.09
CA CYS A 90 15.08 12.71 20.98
C CYS A 90 15.39 12.38 22.44
N ILE A 91 15.81 13.36 23.22
CA ILE A 91 16.07 13.19 24.66
C ILE A 91 14.83 12.69 25.43
N PHE A 92 13.64 12.97 24.91
CA PHE A 92 12.33 12.58 25.46
C PHE A 92 11.78 11.27 24.86
N CYS A 93 12.58 10.48 24.15
CA CYS A 93 12.10 9.24 23.53
C CYS A 93 11.81 8.16 24.59
N PHE A 94 10.54 7.86 24.82
CA PHE A 94 10.11 6.85 25.79
C PHE A 94 10.67 5.45 25.51
N ILE A 95 10.83 5.09 24.23
CA ILE A 95 11.41 3.80 23.82
C ILE A 95 12.89 3.70 24.25
N ASP A 96 13.67 4.78 24.10
CA ASP A 96 15.08 4.82 24.54
C ASP A 96 15.22 4.80 26.07
N GLN A 97 14.20 5.32 26.77
CA GLN A 97 14.18 5.37 28.24
C GLN A 97 13.68 4.06 28.87
N MET A 98 13.32 3.05 28.06
CA MET A 98 12.84 1.76 28.60
C MET A 98 13.96 0.98 29.32
N PRO A 99 13.65 0.31 30.45
CA PRO A 99 14.61 -0.55 31.15
C PRO A 99 15.04 -1.71 30.25
N LYS A 100 16.28 -2.19 30.42
CA LYS A 100 16.83 -3.33 29.69
C LYS A 100 16.17 -4.65 30.10
N GLY A 101 16.12 -5.63 29.18
CA GLY A 101 15.59 -6.97 29.44
C GLY A 101 14.07 -7.12 29.25
N MET A 102 13.41 -6.12 28.68
CA MET A 102 12.03 -6.22 28.21
C MET A 102 11.97 -6.98 26.88
N ARG A 103 10.76 -7.31 26.41
CA ARG A 103 10.53 -7.97 25.13
C ARG A 103 11.13 -7.16 23.98
N ASP A 104 11.88 -7.82 23.08
CA ASP A 104 12.61 -7.15 22.00
C ASP A 104 11.74 -6.24 21.13
N SER A 105 10.48 -6.63 20.89
CA SER A 105 9.52 -5.84 20.09
C SER A 105 9.20 -4.46 20.70
N LEU A 106 9.42 -4.25 22.00
CA LEU A 106 9.14 -2.99 22.68
C LEU A 106 10.24 -1.94 22.43
N TYR A 107 11.43 -2.36 22.01
CA TYR A 107 12.53 -1.44 21.69
C TYR A 107 12.52 -0.99 20.23
N PHE A 108 11.60 -1.50 19.42
CA PHE A 108 11.42 -1.05 18.04
C PHE A 108 10.73 0.31 18.02
N LYS A 109 11.39 1.31 17.44
CA LYS A 109 10.80 2.64 17.22
C LYS A 109 10.16 2.69 15.84
N ASP A 110 8.85 2.57 15.78
CA ASP A 110 8.10 2.78 14.55
C ASP A 110 8.18 4.26 14.14
N ASP A 111 8.29 4.53 12.84
CA ASP A 111 8.24 5.86 12.24
C ASP A 111 7.21 5.85 11.11
N ASP A 112 6.23 6.73 11.21
CA ASP A 112 5.15 6.88 10.22
C ASP A 112 5.54 7.82 9.06
N SER A 113 6.81 8.27 9.00
CA SER A 113 7.33 9.26 8.04
C SER A 113 7.75 8.67 6.69
#